data_AF-A0A937KE46-F1
#
_entry.id   AF-A0A937KE46-F1
#
_cell.length_a   1.000
_cell.length_b   1.000
_cell.length_c   1.000
_cell.angle_alpha   90.00
_cell.angle_beta   90.00
_cell.angle_gamma   90.00
#
_symmetry.space_group_name_H-M   'P 1'
#
loop_
_entity.id
_entity.type
_entity.pdbx_description
1 polymer ?
#
loop_
_entity_poly.entity_id
_entity_poly.type
_entity_poly.pdbx_seq_one_letter_code
_entity_poly.pdbx_strand_id
1 'polypeptide(L)'
;MLLIAADNWFRDNRDKLIETSIGEIDYYPPDRDDSLSFGFEAENFVYQVVIWEEGYIKVLRLDKQTMTEDVENVQARDSKELINRLNDFLMECLKNNMH
;
A
#
# COMPACT_ATOMS: atom_id res chain seq x y z
N MET A 1 1.60 8.88 15.96
CA MET A 1 2.02 7.51 16.40
C MET A 1 1.65 6.42 15.38
N LEU A 2 0.52 6.54 14.68
CA LEU A 2 0.06 5.57 13.66
C LEU A 2 1.02 5.45 12.46
N LEU A 3 1.53 6.59 11.95
CA LEU A 3 2.50 6.60 10.85
C LEU A 3 3.80 5.85 11.18
N ILE A 4 4.29 5.98 12.42
CA ILE A 4 5.51 5.30 12.90
C ILE A 4 5.30 3.79 12.92
N ALA A 5 4.13 3.32 13.37
CA ALA A 5 3.81 1.90 13.37
C ALA A 5 3.70 1.34 11.95
N ALA A 6 3.08 2.09 11.03
CA ALA A 6 2.98 1.72 9.62
C ALA A 6 4.36 1.71 8.92
N ASP A 7 5.21 2.71 9.18
CA ASP A 7 6.57 2.78 8.61
C ASP A 7 7.43 1.61 9.11
N ASN A 8 7.44 1.33 10.41
CA ASN A 8 8.20 0.20 10.97
C ASN A 8 7.71 -1.13 10.40
N TRP A 9 6.39 -1.36 10.38
CA TRP A 9 5.83 -2.58 9.81
C TRP A 9 6.23 -2.74 8.34
N PHE A 10 6.18 -1.66 7.56
CA PHE A 10 6.54 -1.73 6.15
C PHE A 10 8.02 -2.07 5.95
N ARG A 11 8.93 -1.38 6.65
CA ARG A 11 10.37 -1.67 6.60
C ARG A 11 10.69 -3.13 6.95
N ASP A 12 9.99 -3.68 7.96
CA ASP A 12 10.19 -5.05 8.42
C ASP A 12 9.67 -6.12 7.44
N ASN A 13 8.77 -5.75 6.52
CA ASN A 13 8.14 -6.68 5.58
C ASN A 13 8.47 -6.42 4.10
N ARG A 14 9.15 -5.30 3.77
CA ARG A 14 9.48 -4.89 2.39
C ARG A 14 10.18 -5.99 1.60
N ASP A 15 11.24 -6.59 2.14
CA ASP A 15 12.02 -7.59 1.42
C ASP A 15 11.21 -8.85 1.12
N LYS A 16 10.35 -9.27 2.06
CA LYS A 16 9.44 -10.41 1.86
C LYS A 16 8.40 -10.12 0.79
N LEU A 17 7.86 -8.90 0.76
CA LEU A 17 6.89 -8.48 -0.25
C LEU A 17 7.52 -8.52 -1.65
N ILE A 18 8.76 -8.05 -1.79
CA ILE A 18 9.54 -8.13 -3.03
C ILE A 18 9.78 -9.60 -3.45
N GLU A 19 10.16 -10.46 -2.50
CA GLU A 19 10.37 -11.90 -2.76
C GLU A 19 9.09 -12.63 -3.21
N THR A 20 7.90 -12.13 -2.81
CA THR A 20 6.60 -12.72 -3.20
C THR A 20 6.11 -12.32 -4.60
N SER A 21 6.96 -11.73 -5.45
CA SER A 21 6.62 -11.26 -6.80
C SER A 21 5.70 -10.03 -6.84
N ILE A 22 5.56 -9.32 -5.74
CA ILE A 22 5.24 -7.89 -5.80
C ILE A 22 6.54 -7.25 -6.30
N GLY A 23 6.51 -6.50 -7.40
CA GLY A 23 7.72 -5.99 -8.09
C GLY A 23 8.53 -4.99 -7.27
N GLU A 24 8.89 -3.85 -7.87
CA GLU A 24 9.62 -2.82 -7.12
C GLU A 24 8.70 -2.17 -6.08
N ILE A 25 9.23 -1.95 -4.88
CA ILE A 25 8.54 -1.28 -3.78
C ILE A 25 9.32 -0.04 -3.39
N ASP A 26 8.70 1.12 -3.63
CA ASP A 26 9.29 2.44 -3.44
C ASP A 26 8.50 3.31 -2.47
N TYR A 27 9.23 4.14 -1.74
CA TYR A 27 8.65 5.21 -0.94
C TYR A 27 8.51 6.47 -1.78
N TYR A 28 7.33 7.08 -1.73
CA TYR A 28 7.09 8.37 -2.35
C TYR A 28 7.11 9.47 -1.30
N PRO A 29 7.53 10.70 -1.68
CA PRO A 29 7.34 11.86 -0.82
C PRO A 29 5.88 11.96 -0.41
N PRO A 30 5.59 12.20 0.88
CA PRO A 30 4.21 12.35 1.32
C PRO A 30 3.63 13.68 0.80
N ASP A 31 2.38 13.67 0.38
CA ASP A 31 1.67 14.88 -0.08
C ASP A 31 1.42 15.89 1.07
N ARG A 32 1.57 15.45 2.33
CA ARG A 32 1.36 16.24 3.55
C ARG A 32 2.36 15.83 4.63
N ASP A 33 2.66 16.72 5.56
CA ASP A 33 3.59 16.45 6.66
C ASP A 33 3.11 15.32 7.60
N ASP A 34 1.82 14.99 7.57
CA ASP A 34 1.15 13.99 8.40
C ASP A 34 0.75 12.72 7.62
N SER A 35 1.47 12.41 6.53
CA SER A 35 1.22 11.19 5.76
C SER A 35 2.47 10.34 5.48
N LEU A 36 2.22 9.07 5.18
CA LEU A 36 3.18 8.11 4.64
C LEU A 36 2.68 7.65 3.28
N SER A 37 3.54 7.65 2.26
CA SER A 37 3.22 7.20 0.91
C SER A 37 4.23 6.17 0.44
N PHE A 38 3.74 5.04 -0.04
CA PHE A 38 4.56 4.03 -0.70
C PHE A 38 3.76 3.43 -1.85
N GLY A 39 4.46 2.85 -2.81
CA GLY A 39 3.80 2.07 -3.83
C GLY A 39 4.61 0.88 -4.23
N PHE A 40 3.96 0.06 -5.04
CA PHE A 40 4.53 -1.16 -5.54
C PHE A 40 4.01 -1.49 -6.93
N GLU A 41 4.91 -2.01 -7.75
CA GLU A 41 4.62 -2.38 -9.13
C GLU A 41 4.23 -3.85 -9.20
N ALA A 42 3.03 -4.15 -9.70
CA ALA A 42 2.67 -5.48 -10.17
C ALA A 42 2.78 -5.52 -11.70
N GLU A 43 2.67 -6.70 -12.32
CA GLU A 43 2.89 -6.86 -13.76
C GLU A 43 2.04 -5.88 -14.59
N ASN A 44 0.73 -5.86 -14.35
CA ASN A 44 -0.22 -5.02 -15.08
C ASN A 44 -0.67 -3.75 -14.35
N PHE A 45 -0.30 -3.59 -13.07
CA PHE A 45 -0.82 -2.52 -12.21
C PHE A 45 0.29 -1.80 -11.45
N VAL A 46 0.08 -0.52 -11.17
CA VAL A 46 0.84 0.23 -10.18
C VAL A 46 -0.09 0.54 -9.01
N TYR A 47 0.35 0.22 -7.80
CA TYR A 47 -0.39 0.52 -6.59
C TYR A 47 0.32 1.63 -5.81
N GLN A 48 -0.41 2.65 -5.39
CA GLN A 48 0.08 3.65 -4.46
C GLN A 48 -0.84 3.68 -3.23
N VAL A 49 -0.23 3.53 -2.05
CA VAL A 49 -0.89 3.56 -0.76
C VAL A 49 -0.47 4.82 -0.02
N VAL A 50 -1.44 5.63 0.39
CA VAL A 50 -1.25 6.84 1.19
C VAL A 50 -1.96 6.67 2.52
N ILE A 51 -1.24 6.86 3.61
CA ILE A 51 -1.73 6.72 4.99
C ILE A 51 -1.60 8.07 5.69
N TRP A 52 -2.68 8.59 6.27
CA TRP A 52 -2.66 9.79 7.12
C TRP A 52 -2.65 9.43 8.61
N GLU A 53 -2.10 10.32 9.45
CA GLU A 53 -2.03 10.11 10.90
C GLU A 53 -3.41 9.93 11.55
N GLU A 54 -4.46 10.51 10.95
CA GLU A 54 -5.86 10.36 11.37
C GLU A 54 -6.47 8.96 11.09
N GLY A 55 -5.71 8.02 10.53
CA GLY A 55 -6.16 6.64 10.27
C GLY A 55 -6.91 6.47 8.96
N TYR A 56 -6.80 7.43 8.04
CA TYR A 56 -7.30 7.31 6.67
C TYR A 56 -6.23 6.67 5.78
N ILE A 57 -6.65 5.71 4.96
CA ILE A 57 -5.85 5.13 3.89
C ILE A 57 -6.54 5.43 2.57
N LYS A 58 -5.77 5.91 1.60
CA LYS A 58 -6.17 5.93 0.19
C LYS A 58 -5.28 4.97 -0.57
N VAL A 59 -5.89 4.06 -1.31
CA VAL A 59 -5.20 3.14 -2.21
C VAL A 59 -5.59 3.50 -3.64
N LEU A 60 -4.59 3.79 -4.45
CA LEU A 60 -4.69 4.09 -5.87
C LEU A 60 -4.19 2.88 -6.64
N ARG A 61 -5.02 2.31 -7.51
CA ARG A 61 -4.62 1.28 -8.47
C ARG A 61 -4.68 1.86 -9.87
N LEU A 62 -3.53 1.94 -10.54
CA LEU A 62 -3.45 2.34 -11.94
C LEU A 62 -3.18 1.12 -12.81
N ASP A 63 -4.06 0.87 -13.77
CA ASP A 63 -3.84 -0.12 -14.83
C ASP A 63 -2.90 0.47 -15.90
N LYS A 64 -1.77 -0.21 -16.14
CA LYS A 64 -0.73 0.27 -17.06
C LYS A 64 -1.16 0.21 -18.53
N GLN A 65 -2.13 -0.64 -18.87
CA GLN A 65 -2.58 -0.86 -20.26
C GLN A 65 -3.74 0.05 -20.62
N THR A 66 -4.74 0.13 -19.74
CA THR A 66 -5.97 0.89 -19.99
C THR A 66 -5.89 2.34 -19.53
N MET A 67 -4.86 2.69 -18.75
CA MET A 67 -4.72 3.99 -18.07
C MET A 67 -5.91 4.31 -17.16
N THR A 68 -6.66 3.30 -16.71
CA THR A 68 -7.77 3.48 -15.79
C THR A 68 -7.29 3.46 -14.34
N GLU A 69 -7.76 4.43 -13.55
CA GLU A 69 -7.52 4.52 -12.11
C GLU A 69 -8.73 3.97 -11.36
N ASP A 70 -8.47 3.16 -10.34
CA ASP A 70 -9.44 2.74 -9.35
C ASP A 70 -8.95 3.18 -7.95
N VAL A 71 -9.87 3.69 -7.14
CA VAL A 71 -9.55 4.32 -5.86
C VAL A 71 -10.34 3.66 -4.74
N GLU A 72 -9.62 3.03 -3.81
CA GLU A 72 -10.20 2.50 -2.59
C GLU A 72 -9.88 3.41 -1.41
N ASN A 73 -10.89 3.76 -0.62
CA ASN A 73 -10.72 4.54 0.61
C ASN A 73 -11.07 3.66 1.81
N VAL A 74 -10.11 3.50 2.72
CA VAL A 74 -10.26 2.68 3.92
C VAL A 74 -10.01 3.56 5.14
N GLN A 75 -10.93 3.54 6.10
CA GLN A 75 -10.73 4.18 7.40
C GLN A 75 -10.47 3.09 8.44
N ALA A 76 -9.35 3.18 9.16
CA ALA A 76 -9.00 2.27 10.25
C ALA A 76 -8.93 3.05 11.57
N ARG A 77 -9.48 2.48 12.65
CA ARG A 77 -9.60 3.17 13.95
C ARG A 77 -8.34 3.10 14.79
N ASP A 78 -7.47 2.12 14.52
CA ASP A 78 -6.16 1.97 15.17
C ASP A 78 -5.09 1.38 14.23
N SER A 79 -3.83 1.40 14.69
CA SER A 79 -2.69 0.92 13.90
C SER A 79 -2.72 -0.58 13.61
N LYS A 80 -3.35 -1.41 14.45
CA LYS A 80 -3.44 -2.85 14.23
C LYS A 80 -4.47 -3.18 13.16
N GLU A 81 -5.62 -2.52 13.20
CA GLU A 81 -6.65 -2.62 12.16
C GLU A 81 -6.10 -2.15 10.80
N LEU A 82 -5.36 -1.03 10.79
CA LEU A 82 -4.69 -0.49 9.61
C LEU A 82 -3.74 -1.51 8.96
N ILE A 83 -2.83 -2.07 9.75
CA ILE A 83 -1.84 -3.05 9.28
C ILE A 83 -2.52 -4.31 8.75
N ASN A 84 -3.56 -4.81 9.43
CA ASN A 84 -4.29 -5.98 8.96
C ASN A 84 -4.98 -5.73 7.62
N ARG A 85 -5.61 -4.56 7.44
CA ARG A 85 -6.25 -4.17 6.18
C ARG A 85 -5.24 -4.05 5.03
N LEU A 86 -4.08 -3.44 5.29
CA LEU A 86 -2.99 -3.36 4.32
C LEU A 86 -2.49 -4.74 3.92
N ASN A 87 -2.32 -5.64 4.89
CA ASN A 87 -1.89 -7.01 4.62
C ASN A 87 -2.93 -7.79 3.81
N ASP A 88 -4.22 -7.69 4.15
CA ASP A 88 -5.29 -8.35 3.41
C ASP A 88 -5.33 -7.85 1.95
N PHE A 89 -5.22 -6.54 1.74
CA PHE A 89 -5.15 -5.92 0.42
C PHE A 89 -3.93 -6.43 -0.39
N LEU A 90 -2.73 -6.41 0.18
CA LEU A 90 -1.52 -6.90 -0.48
C LEU A 90 -1.63 -8.38 -0.86
N MET A 91 -2.17 -9.21 0.05
CA MET A 91 -2.38 -10.64 -0.20
C MET A 91 -3.45 -10.87 -1.27
N GLU A 92 -4.46 -10.01 -1.37
CA GLU A 92 -5.43 -10.04 -2.47
C GLU A 92 -4.80 -9.63 -3.81
N CYS A 93 -3.95 -8.60 -3.84
CA CYS A 93 -3.17 -8.22 -5.02
C CYS A 93 -2.29 -9.37 -5.52
N LEU A 94 -1.64 -10.10 -4.60
CA LEU A 94 -0.83 -11.27 -4.92
C LEU A 94 -1.66 -12.40 -5.53
N LYS A 95 -2.81 -12.72 -4.93
CA LYS A 95 -3.70 -13.79 -5.44
C LYS A 95 -4.20 -13.51 -6.85
N ASN A 96 -4.46 -12.24 -7.17
CA ASN A 96 -4.94 -11.84 -8.50
C ASN A 96 -3.84 -11.79 -9.58
N ASN A 97 -2.55 -11.81 -9.22
CA ASN A 97 -1.43 -11.84 -10.17
C ASN A 97 -0.87 -13.26 -10.42
N MET A 98 -1.27 -14.27 -9.65
CA MET A 98 -0.79 -15.66 -9.83
C MET A 98 -1.65 -16.52 -10.78
N HIS A 99 -2.40 -15.91 -11.70
CA HIS A 99 -3.35 -16.62 -12.57
C HIS A 99 -3.16 -16.37 -14.07
#